data_AF-A0A2H5YGR0-F1
#
_entry.id   AF-A0A2H5YGR0-F1
#
_cell.length_a   1.000
_cell.length_b   1.000
_cell.length_c   1.000
_cell.angle_alpha   90.00
_cell.angle_beta   90.00
_cell.angle_gamma   90.00
#
_symmetry.space_group_name_H-M   'P 1'
#
loop_
_entity.id
_entity.type
_entity.pdbx_description
1 polymer ?
#
loop_
_entity_poly.entity_id
_entity_poly.type
_entity_poly.pdbx_seq_one_letter_code
_entity_poly.pdbx_strand_id
1 'polypeptide(L)'
;MRPYIPIWVAAVRTPLVRLAGEMADGLIGHPIWSVRWAKEQALPALLDSLARAGRQRADVHFNAWFWVVINRDRREAIEDAKGTVAFYAGIQQYEDYFAAHGFQAEARRCQRWVKEGNYAAGAQEVSDEMAQTFVICGDPDDVRRRLEPVFEFVDSLTLVPPIGGLPPEKVAAYAQAIAETFYL
;
A
#
# COMPACT_ATOMS: atom_id res chain seq x y z
N MET A 1 -6.30 -1.86 34.96
CA MET A 1 -6.46 -3.04 34.09
C MET A 1 -7.29 -2.60 32.88
N ARG A 2 -6.84 -2.85 31.63
CA ARG A 2 -7.70 -2.61 30.46
C ARG A 2 -8.72 -3.76 30.37
N PRO A 3 -10.03 -3.51 30.39
CA PRO A 3 -11.04 -4.57 30.37
C PRO A 3 -11.19 -5.22 28.98
N TYR A 4 -10.59 -4.62 27.95
CA TYR A 4 -10.72 -5.02 26.56
C TYR A 4 -9.39 -4.84 25.82
N ILE A 5 -9.06 -5.81 24.95
CA ILE A 5 -7.92 -5.76 24.04
C ILE A 5 -8.49 -5.80 22.62
N PRO A 6 -8.37 -4.72 21.82
CA PRO A 6 -8.87 -4.70 20.46
C PRO A 6 -8.20 -5.76 19.57
N ILE A 7 -9.00 -6.45 18.76
CA ILE A 7 -8.56 -7.45 17.80
C ILE A 7 -8.56 -6.85 16.41
N TRP A 8 -7.40 -6.89 15.75
CA TRP A 8 -7.21 -6.33 14.41
C TRP A 8 -6.87 -7.43 13.42
N VAL A 9 -7.41 -7.32 12.21
CA VAL A 9 -7.14 -8.25 11.11
C VAL A 9 -6.32 -7.54 10.05
N ALA A 10 -5.13 -8.07 9.77
CA ALA A 10 -4.35 -7.67 8.61
C ALA A 10 -4.94 -8.31 7.36
N ALA A 11 -5.24 -7.50 6.35
CA ALA A 11 -5.83 -7.96 5.11
C ALA A 11 -4.96 -7.57 3.93
N VAL A 12 -4.80 -8.50 3.00
CA VAL A 12 -4.23 -8.22 1.67
C VAL A 12 -5.30 -8.30 0.59
N ARG A 13 -6.26 -9.21 0.74
CA ARG A 13 -7.36 -9.45 -0.21
C ARG A 13 -8.72 -9.37 0.48
N THR A 14 -9.78 -9.24 -0.31
CA THR A 14 -11.14 -9.01 0.16
C THR A 14 -11.69 -10.06 1.13
N PRO A 15 -11.34 -11.36 1.10
CA PRO A 15 -11.81 -12.30 2.14
C PRO A 15 -11.38 -11.91 3.55
N LEU A 16 -10.14 -11.43 3.74
CA LEU A 16 -9.66 -10.96 5.04
C LEU A 16 -10.25 -9.60 5.42
N VAL A 17 -10.56 -8.75 4.44
CA VAL A 17 -11.31 -7.51 4.69
C VAL A 17 -12.72 -7.82 5.22
N ARG A 18 -13.39 -8.82 4.64
CA ARG A 18 -14.72 -9.26 5.08
C ARG A 18 -14.67 -9.85 6.49
N LEU A 19 -13.66 -10.68 6.77
CA LEU A 19 -13.41 -11.21 8.11
C LEU A 19 -13.25 -10.07 9.13
N ALA A 20 -12.52 -9.01 8.79
CA ALA A 20 -12.36 -7.84 9.65
C ALA A 20 -13.71 -7.16 9.95
N GLY A 21 -14.53 -6.95 8.92
CA GLY A 21 -15.86 -6.36 9.10
C GLY A 21 -16.82 -7.25 9.89
N GLU A 22 -16.73 -8.57 9.78
CA GLU A 22 -17.59 -9.49 10.52
C GLU A 22 -17.30 -9.51 12.02
N MET A 23 -16.02 -9.46 12.44
CA MET A 23 -15.67 -9.76 13.84
C MET A 23 -14.50 -8.98 14.45
N ALA A 24 -13.77 -8.16 13.70
CA ALA A 24 -12.61 -7.42 14.24
C ALA A 24 -12.99 -6.01 14.70
N ASP A 25 -12.22 -5.43 15.62
CA ASP A 25 -12.27 -4.00 15.95
C ASP A 25 -11.51 -3.14 14.97
N GLY A 26 -10.65 -3.75 14.14
CA GLY A 26 -9.82 -3.02 13.20
C GLY A 26 -9.40 -3.83 11.99
N LEU A 27 -9.22 -3.10 10.90
CA LEU A 27 -8.70 -3.56 9.62
C LEU A 27 -7.34 -2.88 9.39
N ILE A 28 -6.29 -3.69 9.23
CA ILE A 28 -4.98 -3.23 8.80
C ILE A 28 -4.84 -3.55 7.32
N GLY A 29 -4.66 -2.51 6.50
CA GLY A 29 -4.33 -2.68 5.09
C GLY A 29 -2.91 -3.21 4.87
N HIS A 30 -2.54 -3.35 3.62
CA HIS A 30 -1.20 -3.79 3.24
C HIS A 30 -0.53 -2.73 2.35
N PRO A 31 0.78 -2.43 2.50
CA PRO A 31 1.48 -1.38 1.75
C PRO A 31 1.37 -1.47 0.23
N ILE A 32 1.19 -2.68 -0.30
CA ILE A 32 1.02 -2.90 -1.74
C ILE A 32 -0.31 -2.36 -2.28
N TRP A 33 -1.27 -2.05 -1.40
CA TRP A 33 -2.54 -1.46 -1.79
C TRP A 33 -2.30 -0.11 -2.46
N SER A 34 -2.90 0.08 -3.64
CA SER A 34 -3.09 1.40 -4.20
C SER A 34 -4.24 2.08 -3.46
N VAL A 35 -4.27 3.41 -3.48
CA VAL A 35 -5.42 4.19 -2.99
C VAL A 35 -6.70 3.75 -3.69
N ARG A 36 -6.61 3.46 -5.00
CA ARG A 36 -7.72 2.95 -5.80
C ARG A 36 -8.25 1.63 -5.26
N TRP A 37 -7.39 0.67 -4.94
CA TRP A 37 -7.83 -0.62 -4.40
C TRP A 37 -8.46 -0.45 -3.01
N ALA A 38 -7.89 0.41 -2.15
CA ALA A 38 -8.44 0.70 -0.83
C ALA A 38 -9.88 1.26 -0.94
N LYS A 39 -10.11 2.17 -1.89
CA LYS A 39 -11.41 2.82 -2.13
C LYS A 39 -12.41 1.94 -2.88
N GLU A 40 -12.00 1.27 -3.93
CA GLU A 40 -12.89 0.57 -4.88
C GLU A 40 -13.10 -0.91 -4.57
N GLN A 41 -12.22 -1.53 -3.76
CA GLN A 41 -12.29 -2.96 -3.46
C GLN A 41 -12.39 -3.22 -1.95
N ALA A 42 -11.51 -2.62 -1.15
CA ALA A 42 -11.49 -2.84 0.30
C ALA A 42 -12.72 -2.25 0.98
N LEU A 43 -12.97 -0.96 0.77
CA LEU A 43 -14.08 -0.26 1.40
C LEU A 43 -15.44 -0.92 1.09
N PRO A 44 -15.80 -1.26 -0.16
CA PRO A 44 -17.05 -1.96 -0.44
C PRO A 44 -17.14 -3.34 0.20
N ALA A 45 -16.04 -4.11 0.22
CA ALA A 45 -16.00 -5.41 0.88
C ALA A 45 -16.22 -5.29 2.40
N LEU A 46 -15.63 -4.27 3.03
CA LEU A 46 -15.82 -3.95 4.44
C LEU A 46 -17.27 -3.58 4.72
N LEU A 47 -17.84 -2.63 3.97
CA LEU A 47 -19.22 -2.17 4.16
C LEU A 47 -20.26 -3.30 3.98
N ASP A 48 -20.08 -4.17 2.98
CA ASP A 48 -20.95 -5.33 2.78
C ASP A 48 -20.85 -6.33 3.95
N SER A 49 -19.63 -6.60 4.45
CA SER A 49 -19.46 -7.49 5.61
C SER A 49 -20.05 -6.92 6.90
N LEU A 50 -19.91 -5.62 7.14
CA LEU A 50 -20.53 -4.93 8.27
C LEU A 50 -22.06 -5.05 8.23
N ALA A 51 -22.67 -4.79 7.06
CA ALA A 51 -24.10 -4.91 6.87
C ALA A 51 -24.62 -6.32 7.16
N ARG A 52 -23.91 -7.36 6.69
CA ARG A 52 -24.26 -8.77 6.96
C ARG A 52 -24.13 -9.15 8.43
N ALA A 53 -23.15 -8.59 9.13
CA ALA A 53 -22.91 -8.83 10.55
C ALA A 53 -23.80 -7.96 11.48
N GLY A 54 -24.60 -7.05 10.93
CA GLY A 54 -25.39 -6.10 11.73
C GLY A 54 -24.54 -5.07 12.47
N ARG A 55 -23.35 -4.76 11.94
CA ARG A 55 -22.37 -3.82 12.51
C ARG A 55 -22.35 -2.50 11.75
N GLN A 56 -21.88 -1.45 12.40
CA GLN A 56 -21.74 -0.11 11.87
C GLN A 56 -20.29 0.18 11.45
N ARG A 57 -20.09 1.18 10.57
CA ARG A 57 -18.75 1.63 10.18
C ARG A 57 -17.90 2.09 11.36
N ALA A 58 -18.53 2.64 12.40
CA ALA A 58 -17.86 3.09 13.63
C ALA A 58 -17.37 1.92 14.51
N ASP A 59 -17.85 0.69 14.28
CA ASP A 59 -17.44 -0.49 15.06
C ASP A 59 -16.09 -1.06 14.61
N VAL A 60 -15.53 -0.59 13.50
CA VAL A 60 -14.27 -1.08 12.92
C VAL A 60 -13.39 0.09 12.54
N HIS A 61 -12.17 0.13 13.08
CA HIS A 61 -11.15 1.08 12.69
C HIS A 61 -10.42 0.62 11.43
N PHE A 62 -10.53 1.36 10.34
CA PHE A 62 -9.82 1.11 9.10
C PHE A 62 -8.51 1.91 9.06
N ASN A 63 -7.39 1.21 9.21
CA ASN A 63 -6.05 1.74 8.97
C ASN A 63 -5.54 1.29 7.58
N ALA A 64 -5.21 2.25 6.70
CA ALA A 64 -4.61 1.95 5.40
C ALA A 64 -3.09 2.12 5.44
N TRP A 65 -2.37 1.18 4.81
CA TRP A 65 -0.92 1.21 4.66
C TRP A 65 -0.57 1.59 3.24
N PHE A 66 0.27 2.61 3.05
CA PHE A 66 0.74 3.03 1.73
C PHE A 66 2.26 3.19 1.72
N TRP A 67 2.87 2.76 0.62
CA TRP A 67 4.24 3.16 0.31
C TRP A 67 4.28 4.64 -0.07
N VAL A 68 5.20 5.38 0.52
CA VAL A 68 5.38 6.82 0.30
C VAL A 68 6.86 7.12 0.12
N VAL A 69 7.19 7.96 -0.85
CA VAL A 69 8.52 8.57 -0.98
C VAL A 69 8.35 10.07 -1.02
N ILE A 70 8.79 10.73 0.06
CA ILE A 70 8.81 12.20 0.14
C ILE A 70 10.19 12.68 -0.31
N ASN A 71 10.27 13.26 -1.50
CA ASN A 71 11.50 13.82 -2.05
C ASN A 71 11.15 14.96 -3.02
N ARG A 72 11.93 16.05 -2.97
CA ARG A 72 11.79 17.17 -3.93
C ARG A 72 12.30 16.81 -5.32
N ASP A 73 13.24 15.86 -5.42
CA ASP A 73 13.56 15.22 -6.69
C ASP A 73 12.53 14.14 -6.99
N ARG A 74 11.50 14.52 -7.78
CA ARG A 74 10.43 13.59 -8.17
C ARG A 74 10.96 12.41 -8.97
N ARG A 75 12.00 12.60 -9.80
CA ARG A 75 12.54 11.54 -10.63
C ARG A 75 13.22 10.50 -9.75
N GLU A 76 14.04 10.94 -8.81
CA GLU A 76 14.64 10.06 -7.81
C GLU A 76 13.58 9.30 -7.01
N ALA A 77 12.51 9.98 -6.58
CA ALA A 77 11.42 9.36 -5.83
C ALA A 77 10.74 8.21 -6.59
N ILE A 78 10.56 8.37 -7.90
CA ILE A 78 9.95 7.36 -8.77
C ILE A 78 10.92 6.20 -9.02
N GLU A 79 12.19 6.48 -9.30
CA GLU A 79 13.20 5.42 -9.51
C GLU A 79 13.36 4.54 -8.26
N ASP A 80 13.41 5.15 -7.08
CA ASP A 80 13.54 4.42 -5.81
C ASP A 80 12.31 3.57 -5.45
N ALA A 81 11.14 3.91 -6.00
CA ALA A 81 9.92 3.13 -5.82
C ALA A 81 9.95 1.81 -6.59
N LYS A 82 10.62 1.77 -7.76
CA LYS A 82 10.55 0.66 -8.72
C LYS A 82 10.99 -0.66 -8.14
N GLY A 83 12.04 -0.69 -7.32
CA GLY A 83 12.56 -1.93 -6.74
C GLY A 83 11.55 -2.64 -5.84
N THR A 84 10.82 -1.90 -5.00
CA THR A 84 9.76 -2.47 -4.16
C THR A 84 8.58 -2.97 -4.99
N VAL A 85 8.16 -2.18 -6.00
CA VAL A 85 7.06 -2.57 -6.88
C VAL A 85 7.41 -3.82 -7.69
N ALA A 86 8.63 -3.89 -8.23
CA ALA A 86 9.14 -5.05 -8.96
C ALA A 86 9.16 -6.31 -8.10
N PHE A 87 9.55 -6.20 -6.82
CA PHE A 87 9.53 -7.32 -5.89
C PHE A 87 8.12 -7.92 -5.78
N TYR A 88 7.10 -7.09 -5.52
CA TYR A 88 5.72 -7.57 -5.42
C TYR A 88 5.16 -8.05 -6.77
N ALA A 89 5.49 -7.36 -7.87
CA ALA A 89 5.08 -7.73 -9.22
C ALA A 89 5.67 -9.07 -9.67
N GLY A 90 6.87 -9.40 -9.19
CA GLY A 90 7.54 -10.67 -9.45
C GLY A 90 6.96 -11.87 -8.70
N ILE A 91 6.07 -11.65 -7.73
CA ILE A 91 5.37 -12.74 -7.02
C ILE A 91 4.11 -13.10 -7.80
N GLN A 92 4.06 -14.32 -8.33
CA GLN A 92 2.97 -14.79 -9.20
C GLN A 92 1.58 -14.63 -8.56
N GLN A 93 1.47 -14.80 -7.24
CA GLN A 93 0.21 -14.66 -6.50
C GLN A 93 -0.36 -13.24 -6.51
N TYR A 94 0.40 -12.22 -6.90
CA TYR A 94 -0.08 -10.85 -7.06
C TYR A 94 -0.40 -10.47 -8.51
N GLU A 95 -0.22 -11.36 -9.50
CA GLU A 95 -0.45 -11.02 -10.92
C GLU A 95 -1.83 -10.39 -11.16
N ASP A 96 -2.90 -11.01 -10.68
CA ASP A 96 -4.27 -10.50 -10.86
C ASP A 96 -4.46 -9.12 -10.24
N TYR A 97 -3.72 -8.81 -9.17
CA TYR A 97 -3.77 -7.50 -8.53
C TYR A 97 -3.12 -6.44 -9.43
N PHE A 98 -1.98 -6.72 -10.04
CA PHE A 98 -1.37 -5.84 -11.04
C PHE A 98 -2.21 -5.75 -12.31
N ALA A 99 -2.81 -6.86 -12.74
CA ALA A 99 -3.71 -6.92 -13.89
C ALA A 99 -4.94 -6.01 -13.72
N ALA A 100 -5.52 -5.96 -12.51
CA ALA A 100 -6.63 -5.05 -12.20
C ALA A 100 -6.25 -3.56 -12.32
N HIS A 101 -4.96 -3.23 -12.32
CA HIS A 101 -4.43 -1.89 -12.54
C HIS A 101 -3.89 -1.68 -13.97
N GLY A 102 -3.98 -2.68 -14.85
CA GLY A 102 -3.49 -2.61 -16.24
C GLY A 102 -2.04 -3.09 -16.43
N PHE A 103 -1.37 -3.54 -15.38
CA PHE A 103 0.08 -3.83 -15.39
C PHE A 103 0.42 -5.33 -15.45
N GLN A 104 -0.48 -6.16 -15.98
CA GLN A 104 -0.29 -7.62 -16.07
C GLN A 104 0.97 -7.98 -16.87
N ALA A 105 1.21 -7.28 -17.99
CA ALA A 105 2.36 -7.54 -18.84
C ALA A 105 3.68 -7.23 -18.10
N GLU A 106 3.76 -6.08 -17.42
CA GLU A 106 4.93 -5.71 -16.59
C GLU A 106 5.17 -6.70 -15.46
N ALA A 107 4.11 -7.10 -14.75
CA ALA A 107 4.21 -8.10 -13.69
C ALA A 107 4.79 -9.43 -14.20
N ARG A 108 4.32 -9.93 -15.35
CA ARG A 108 4.88 -11.14 -15.98
C ARG A 108 6.35 -10.98 -16.35
N ARG A 109 6.78 -9.79 -16.77
CA ARG A 109 8.21 -9.54 -17.03
C ARG A 109 9.02 -9.57 -15.74
N CYS A 110 8.54 -8.92 -14.68
CA CYS A 110 9.16 -8.99 -13.34
C CYS A 110 9.30 -10.44 -12.82
N GLN A 111 8.28 -11.28 -13.01
CA GLN A 111 8.29 -12.69 -12.60
C GLN A 111 9.39 -13.52 -13.27
N ARG A 112 9.75 -13.19 -14.53
CA ARG A 112 10.86 -13.88 -15.23
C ARG A 112 12.18 -13.62 -14.51
N TRP A 113 12.43 -12.37 -14.14
CA TRP A 113 13.64 -11.97 -13.45
C TRP A 113 13.77 -12.57 -12.04
N VAL A 114 12.65 -12.76 -11.33
CA VAL A 114 12.64 -13.49 -10.05
C VAL A 114 13.05 -14.95 -10.24
N LYS A 115 12.55 -15.62 -11.29
CA LYS A 115 12.94 -17.02 -11.60
C LYS A 115 14.43 -17.15 -11.94
N GLU A 116 15.03 -16.10 -12.48
CA GLU A 116 16.45 -16.02 -12.85
C GLU A 116 17.34 -15.50 -11.70
N GLY A 117 16.76 -15.12 -10.56
CA GLY A 117 17.49 -14.58 -9.41
C GLY A 117 18.02 -13.15 -9.59
N ASN A 118 17.59 -12.44 -10.64
CA ASN A 118 18.07 -11.10 -10.99
C ASN A 118 17.05 -10.01 -10.62
N TYR A 119 16.94 -9.72 -9.32
CA TYR A 119 15.96 -8.75 -8.81
C TYR A 119 16.20 -7.31 -9.29
N ALA A 120 17.46 -6.94 -9.57
CA ALA A 120 17.80 -5.61 -10.07
C ALA A 120 17.24 -5.36 -11.48
N ALA A 121 17.28 -6.38 -12.35
CA ALA A 121 16.67 -6.29 -13.68
C ALA A 121 15.14 -6.15 -13.62
N GLY A 122 14.49 -6.73 -12.61
CA GLY A 122 13.05 -6.57 -12.38
C GLY A 122 12.61 -5.12 -12.21
N ALA A 123 13.43 -4.27 -11.57
CA ALA A 123 13.11 -2.85 -11.39
C ALA A 123 13.00 -2.09 -12.72
N GLN A 124 13.75 -2.51 -13.74
CA GLN A 124 13.73 -1.88 -15.07
C GLN A 124 12.46 -2.21 -15.87
N GLU A 125 11.72 -3.23 -15.46
CA GLU A 125 10.45 -3.60 -16.09
C GLU A 125 9.26 -2.78 -15.58
N VAL A 126 9.44 -2.05 -14.47
CA VAL A 126 8.41 -1.23 -13.83
C VAL A 126 8.43 0.17 -14.45
N SER A 127 7.36 0.54 -15.15
CA SER A 127 7.20 1.91 -15.63
C SER A 127 6.99 2.92 -14.49
N ASP A 128 7.23 4.19 -14.80
CA ASP A 128 6.96 5.31 -13.87
C ASP A 128 5.48 5.38 -13.47
N GLU A 129 4.57 4.96 -14.36
CA GLU A 129 3.12 4.90 -14.09
C GLU A 129 2.79 3.78 -13.09
N MET A 130 3.35 2.59 -13.31
CA MET A 130 3.20 1.46 -12.39
C MET A 130 3.78 1.80 -11.01
N ALA A 131 4.98 2.39 -10.95
CA ALA A 131 5.59 2.85 -9.71
C ALA A 131 4.68 3.82 -8.94
N GLN A 132 4.18 4.87 -9.60
CA GLN A 132 3.35 5.90 -8.98
C GLN A 132 1.93 5.44 -8.63
N THR A 133 1.48 4.31 -9.19
CA THR A 133 0.19 3.69 -8.83
C THR A 133 0.25 3.04 -7.45
N PHE A 134 1.38 2.41 -7.10
CA PHE A 134 1.54 1.67 -5.84
C PHE A 134 2.39 2.41 -4.79
N VAL A 135 3.12 3.44 -5.20
CA VAL A 135 3.92 4.29 -4.32
C VAL A 135 3.54 5.75 -4.52
N ILE A 136 3.23 6.44 -3.44
CA ILE A 136 2.93 7.87 -3.46
C ILE A 136 4.26 8.63 -3.42
N CYS A 137 4.76 8.98 -4.60
CA CYS A 137 5.97 9.78 -4.77
C CYS A 137 5.64 11.26 -4.95
N GLY A 138 6.36 12.15 -4.27
CA GLY A 138 6.22 13.60 -4.42
C GLY A 138 6.99 14.39 -3.36
N ASP A 139 6.93 15.71 -3.45
CA ASP A 139 7.35 16.58 -2.35
C ASP A 139 6.33 16.52 -1.18
N PRO A 140 6.63 17.11 0.00
CA PRO A 140 5.73 17.05 1.15
C PRO A 140 4.30 17.54 0.86
N ASP A 141 4.13 18.61 0.08
CA ASP A 141 2.83 19.20 -0.19
C ASP A 141 2.04 18.34 -1.19
N ASP A 142 2.70 17.80 -2.21
CA ASP A 142 2.11 16.86 -3.17
C ASP A 142 1.59 15.60 -2.45
N VAL A 143 2.41 15.03 -1.55
CA VAL A 143 2.03 13.82 -0.81
C VAL A 143 0.86 14.08 0.13
N ARG A 144 0.85 15.20 0.88
CA ARG A 144 -0.30 15.59 1.72
C ARG A 144 -1.58 15.69 0.90
N ARG A 145 -1.53 16.42 -0.22
CA ARG A 145 -2.68 16.63 -1.11
C ARG A 145 -3.22 15.32 -1.69
N ARG A 146 -2.36 14.35 -1.98
CA ARG A 146 -2.77 13.03 -2.47
C ARG A 146 -3.37 12.14 -1.38
N LEU A 147 -2.95 12.32 -0.13
CA LEU A 147 -3.42 11.52 1.02
C LEU A 147 -4.68 12.09 1.68
N GLU A 148 -4.92 13.39 1.59
CA GLU A 148 -6.07 14.05 2.23
C GLU A 148 -7.42 13.41 1.85
N PRO A 149 -7.73 13.13 0.58
CA PRO A 149 -8.99 12.46 0.20
C PRO A 149 -9.11 11.01 0.71
N VAL A 150 -8.02 10.39 1.19
CA VAL A 150 -8.09 9.01 1.71
C VAL A 150 -8.81 8.97 3.05
N PHE A 151 -8.71 10.03 3.84
CA PHE A 151 -9.42 10.16 5.11
C PHE A 151 -10.94 10.25 4.96
N GLU A 152 -11.47 10.40 3.75
CA GLU A 152 -12.91 10.26 3.48
C GLU A 152 -13.45 8.85 3.78
N PHE A 153 -12.57 7.83 3.79
CA PHE A 153 -13.00 6.44 3.95
C PHE A 153 -12.15 5.59 4.92
N VAL A 154 -10.98 6.08 5.34
CA VAL A 154 -10.13 5.42 6.36
C VAL A 154 -10.06 6.27 7.63
N ASP A 155 -9.80 5.62 8.77
CA ASP A 155 -9.69 6.30 10.07
C ASP A 155 -8.24 6.68 10.42
N SER A 156 -7.26 6.05 9.77
CA SER A 156 -5.84 6.34 9.97
C SER A 156 -4.96 5.80 8.84
N LEU A 157 -3.73 6.29 8.80
CA LEU A 157 -2.73 5.88 7.83
C LEU A 157 -1.46 5.38 8.53
N THR A 158 -0.85 4.35 7.94
CA THR A 158 0.53 3.97 8.23
C THR A 158 1.34 4.13 6.95
N LEU A 159 2.17 5.16 6.95
CA LEU A 159 2.99 5.53 5.81
C LEU A 159 4.38 4.94 6.01
N VAL A 160 4.86 4.23 5.00
CA VAL A 160 6.15 3.53 5.06
C VAL A 160 6.96 3.79 3.79
N PRO A 161 8.29 3.89 3.88
CA PRO A 161 9.13 4.04 2.70
C PRO A 161 9.33 2.70 1.98
N PRO A 162 9.39 2.67 0.64
CA PRO A 162 9.80 1.47 -0.08
C PRO A 162 11.19 1.01 0.38
N ILE A 163 11.44 -0.30 0.31
CA ILE A 163 12.67 -0.93 0.82
C ILE A 163 13.47 -1.68 -0.26
N GLY A 164 12.81 -2.10 -1.34
CA GLY A 164 13.40 -2.94 -2.38
C GLY A 164 14.46 -2.19 -3.17
N GLY A 165 15.69 -2.68 -3.15
CA GLY A 165 16.82 -2.14 -3.93
C GLY A 165 17.44 -0.87 -3.36
N LEU A 166 17.01 -0.41 -2.18
CA LEU A 166 17.53 0.80 -1.53
C LEU A 166 18.51 0.45 -0.41
N PRO A 167 19.57 1.26 -0.23
CA PRO A 167 20.46 1.07 0.90
C PRO A 167 19.80 1.55 2.21
N PRO A 168 20.15 0.98 3.37
CA PRO A 168 19.47 1.24 4.64
C PRO A 168 19.40 2.73 5.03
N GLU A 169 20.46 3.50 4.76
CA GLU A 169 20.51 4.93 5.03
C GLU A 169 19.47 5.73 4.24
N LYS A 170 19.17 5.30 3.01
CA LYS A 170 18.17 5.95 2.15
C LYS A 170 16.75 5.63 2.61
N VAL A 171 16.51 4.39 3.01
CA VAL A 171 15.24 3.98 3.66
C VAL A 171 15.01 4.78 4.94
N ALA A 172 16.05 4.94 5.77
CA ALA A 172 15.97 5.73 7.00
C ALA A 172 15.68 7.22 6.71
N ALA A 173 16.31 7.80 5.70
CA ALA A 173 16.05 9.18 5.27
C ALA A 173 14.59 9.36 4.83
N TYR A 174 14.02 8.43 4.06
CA TYR A 174 12.60 8.49 3.68
C TYR A 174 11.65 8.27 4.85
N ALA A 175 11.98 7.37 5.79
CA ALA A 175 11.23 7.22 7.03
C ALA A 175 11.21 8.52 7.85
N GLN A 176 12.36 9.20 7.95
CA GLN A 176 12.47 10.49 8.62
C GLN A 176 11.65 11.58 7.91
N ALA A 177 11.72 11.67 6.58
CA ALA A 177 10.94 12.64 5.82
C ALA A 177 9.42 12.43 6.00
N ILE A 178 8.95 11.17 6.03
CA ILE A 178 7.57 10.82 6.38
C ILE A 178 7.23 11.32 7.79
N ALA A 179 8.11 11.08 8.77
CA ALA A 179 7.89 11.51 10.15
C ALA A 179 7.82 13.03 10.31
N GLU A 180 8.75 13.77 9.70
CA GLU A 180 8.76 15.24 9.69
C GLU A 180 7.53 15.82 8.99
N THR A 181 6.95 15.10 8.02
CA THR A 181 5.76 15.58 7.32
C THR A 181 4.49 15.25 8.11
N PHE A 182 4.35 14.06 8.68
CA PHE A 182 3.04 13.58 9.17
C PHE A 182 2.95 13.40 10.70
N TYR A 183 4.07 13.38 11.42
CA TYR A 183 4.10 12.98 12.83
C TYR A 183 4.83 13.97 13.76
N LEU A 184 5.49 14.99 13.21
CA LEU A 184 6.16 16.09 13.94
C LEU A 184 5.53 17.44 13.57
#